data_AF-A0A957EUC1-F1
#
_entry.id   AF-A0A957EUC1-F1
#
_cell.length_a   1.000
_cell.length_b   1.000
_cell.length_c   1.000
_cell.angle_alpha   90.00
_cell.angle_beta   90.00
_cell.angle_gamma   90.00
#
_symmetry.space_group_name_H-M   'P 1'
#
loop_
_entity.id
_entity.type
_entity.pdbx_description
1 polymer ?
#
loop_
_entity_poly.entity_id
_entity_poly.type
_entity_poly.pdbx_seq_one_letter_code
_entity_poly.pdbx_strand_id
1 'polypeptide(L)'
;MQAIQNFFSTPLGVGILNFLLALVILIIGYIVARLVASVVRRLLERVDLDNRIANALSGGKEGSSFNTEEIVARIVFWLIMLFVLVAVFQRLNLPIVAEPINALLAQVTTVYLPSIGYAALLLGVAWLLATALKFLITRGAQMLRIDERLSEHAALEEGERVLVSESLATAGFWFIFLLFLPAVLSALGISQIAEPLQGMFAQVFDYVPNVFAAAVTFIIGWFVARIVRQIVTNLLTAVGVDTVGERVGLTGERAVSKLVGTVLYTFILLFTLISALDQLAIEAISGPATLMLNTLINAIPAIFGAALVLIISYYIARLVSRLIVDLLAGIGFDSVPSRLGLNLAGGRTPSEWVGYLILLAIMLFAAISAAELLGSQFLADILATLIGFLGQVIMALIIFGIGLYLANMTRSIILSAGGNKANFSATIARAAILVLSGAMALRQLGVADDIVNMAFGIMLGALGVAAALAFGLGSTKIAGGEVERFLTGLRSDDNTP
;
A
#
# COMPACT_ATOMS: atom_id res chain seq x y z
N MET A 1 -31.56 -92.35 -12.14
CA MET A 1 -31.48 -91.29 -11.10
C MET A 1 -30.05 -90.99 -10.66
N GLN A 2 -29.19 -91.98 -10.37
CA GLN A 2 -27.80 -91.75 -9.91
C GLN A 2 -26.93 -90.96 -10.90
N ALA A 3 -27.04 -91.18 -12.22
CA ALA A 3 -26.29 -90.42 -13.22
C ALA A 3 -26.62 -88.91 -13.25
N ILE A 4 -27.88 -88.57 -12.96
CA ILE A 4 -28.35 -87.18 -12.89
C ILE A 4 -27.80 -86.52 -11.62
N GLN A 5 -27.87 -87.22 -10.49
CA GLN A 5 -27.31 -86.74 -9.22
C GLN A 5 -25.79 -86.53 -9.33
N ASN A 6 -25.07 -87.44 -9.97
CA ASN A 6 -23.63 -87.32 -10.19
C ASN A 6 -23.27 -86.18 -11.16
N PHE A 7 -24.09 -85.90 -12.18
CA PHE A 7 -23.88 -84.77 -13.08
C PHE A 7 -24.01 -83.42 -12.36
N PHE A 8 -25.05 -83.25 -11.55
CA PHE A 8 -25.28 -82.01 -10.80
C PHE A 8 -24.28 -81.77 -9.66
N SER A 9 -23.51 -82.78 -9.25
CA SER A 9 -22.37 -82.61 -8.34
C SER A 9 -21.06 -82.22 -9.03
N THR A 10 -21.00 -82.20 -10.37
CA THR A 10 -19.81 -81.71 -11.08
C THR A 10 -19.80 -80.17 -11.13
N PRO A 11 -18.61 -79.53 -11.26
CA PRO A 11 -18.53 -78.08 -11.45
C PRO A 11 -19.39 -77.56 -12.62
N LEU A 12 -19.52 -78.35 -13.69
CA LEU A 12 -20.38 -78.04 -14.83
C LEU A 12 -21.87 -78.10 -14.46
N GLY A 13 -22.31 -79.14 -13.75
CA GLY A 13 -23.70 -79.28 -13.31
C GLY A 13 -24.11 -78.19 -12.30
N VAL A 14 -23.24 -77.83 -11.37
CA VAL A 14 -23.46 -76.71 -10.42
C VAL A 14 -23.51 -75.37 -11.16
N GLY A 15 -22.64 -75.16 -12.15
CA GLY A 15 -22.64 -73.96 -12.99
C GLY A 15 -23.95 -73.80 -13.78
N ILE A 16 -24.43 -74.86 -14.43
CA ILE A 16 -25.71 -74.85 -15.16
C ILE A 16 -26.89 -74.59 -14.22
N LEU A 17 -26.90 -75.19 -13.03
CA LEU A 17 -27.95 -74.95 -12.04
C LEU A 17 -27.96 -73.50 -11.54
N ASN A 18 -26.79 -72.94 -11.21
CA ASN A 18 -26.65 -71.54 -10.81
C ASN A 18 -27.08 -70.59 -11.93
N PHE A 19 -26.78 -70.92 -13.19
CA PHE A 19 -27.21 -70.15 -14.35
C PHE A 19 -28.74 -70.15 -14.50
N LEU A 20 -29.38 -71.31 -14.42
CA LEU A 20 -30.85 -71.41 -14.48
C LEU A 20 -31.53 -70.63 -13.34
N LEU A 21 -31.00 -70.75 -12.11
CA LEU A 21 -31.52 -70.01 -10.97
C LEU A 21 -31.31 -68.49 -11.12
N ALA A 22 -30.18 -68.06 -11.66
CA ALA A 22 -29.92 -66.65 -11.96
C ALA A 22 -30.92 -66.11 -13.01
N LEU A 23 -31.26 -66.91 -14.01
CA LEU A 23 -32.28 -66.57 -15.03
C LEU A 23 -33.68 -66.40 -14.40
N VAL A 24 -34.04 -67.29 -13.47
CA VAL A 24 -35.29 -67.18 -12.69
C VAL A 24 -35.29 -65.90 -11.85
N ILE A 25 -34.18 -65.59 -11.15
CA ILE A 25 -34.04 -64.34 -10.37
C ILE A 25 -34.23 -63.11 -11.27
N LEU A 26 -33.66 -63.11 -12.47
CA LEU A 26 -33.77 -62.00 -13.41
C LEU A 26 -35.23 -61.78 -13.86
N ILE A 27 -35.95 -62.85 -14.22
CA ILE A 27 -37.35 -62.76 -14.66
C ILE A 27 -38.25 -62.26 -13.53
N ILE A 28 -38.13 -62.87 -12.34
CA ILE A 28 -38.92 -62.47 -11.16
C ILE A 28 -38.57 -61.03 -10.78
N GLY A 29 -37.29 -60.69 -10.74
CA GLY A 29 -36.80 -59.37 -10.42
C GLY A 29 -37.29 -58.27 -11.38
N TYR A 30 -37.35 -58.55 -12.68
CA TYR A 30 -37.91 -57.62 -13.67
C TYR A 30 -39.39 -57.33 -13.43
N ILE A 31 -40.18 -58.36 -13.12
CA ILE A 31 -41.61 -58.21 -12.81
C ILE A 31 -41.78 -57.36 -11.53
N VAL A 32 -41.01 -57.67 -10.48
CA VAL A 32 -41.04 -56.93 -9.21
C VAL A 32 -40.63 -55.47 -9.42
N ALA A 33 -39.53 -55.22 -10.13
CA ALA A 33 -39.05 -53.86 -10.42
C ALA A 33 -40.13 -53.02 -11.13
N ARG A 34 -40.80 -53.60 -12.14
CA ARG A 34 -41.86 -52.92 -12.88
C ARG A 34 -43.09 -52.64 -12.03
N LEU A 35 -43.46 -53.58 -11.16
CA LEU A 35 -44.57 -53.40 -10.22
C LEU A 35 -44.29 -52.25 -9.25
N VAL A 36 -43.12 -52.26 -8.60
CA VAL A 36 -42.74 -51.23 -7.63
C VAL A 36 -42.64 -49.86 -8.29
N ALA A 37 -42.01 -49.76 -9.46
CA ALA A 37 -41.95 -48.51 -10.22
C ALA A 37 -43.34 -47.96 -10.57
N SER A 38 -44.29 -48.84 -10.92
CA SER A 38 -45.67 -48.45 -11.20
C SER A 38 -46.40 -47.95 -9.95
N VAL A 39 -46.14 -48.55 -8.78
CA VAL A 39 -46.69 -48.09 -7.50
C VAL A 39 -46.13 -46.71 -7.14
N VAL A 40 -44.81 -46.52 -7.26
CA VAL A 40 -44.17 -45.22 -6.99
C VAL A 40 -44.72 -44.15 -7.91
N ARG A 41 -44.88 -44.44 -9.20
CA ARG A 41 -45.49 -43.51 -10.15
C ARG A 41 -46.88 -43.04 -9.70
N ARG A 42 -47.76 -43.98 -9.36
CA ARG A 42 -49.13 -43.66 -8.88
C ARG A 42 -49.14 -42.86 -7.59
N LEU A 43 -48.17 -43.08 -6.71
CA LEU A 43 -48.04 -42.31 -5.47
C LEU A 43 -47.60 -40.88 -5.75
N LEU A 44 -46.68 -40.67 -6.69
CA LEU A 44 -46.23 -39.33 -7.09
C LEU A 44 -47.31 -38.56 -7.84
N GLU A 45 -48.06 -39.23 -8.72
CA GLU A 45 -49.24 -38.65 -9.41
C GLU A 45 -50.29 -38.14 -8.42
N ARG A 46 -50.44 -38.78 -7.25
CA ARG A 46 -51.37 -38.32 -6.20
C ARG A 46 -50.92 -37.02 -5.52
N VAL A 47 -49.64 -36.66 -5.61
CA VAL A 47 -49.05 -35.48 -4.94
C VAL A 47 -48.99 -34.27 -5.88
N ASP A 48 -49.41 -34.40 -7.15
CA ASP A 48 -49.37 -33.33 -8.16
C ASP A 48 -47.97 -32.69 -8.23
N LEU A 49 -46.93 -33.55 -8.23
CA LEU A 49 -45.55 -33.11 -8.12
C LEU A 49 -45.12 -32.34 -9.37
N ASP A 50 -45.49 -32.82 -10.55
CA ASP A 50 -45.33 -32.18 -11.86
C ASP A 50 -45.81 -30.73 -11.86
N ASN A 51 -47.06 -30.49 -11.45
CA ASN A 51 -47.68 -29.17 -11.48
C ASN A 51 -46.96 -28.18 -10.55
N ARG A 52 -46.53 -28.66 -9.37
CA ARG A 52 -45.79 -27.83 -8.41
C ARG A 52 -44.39 -27.48 -8.91
N ILE A 53 -43.68 -28.42 -9.52
CA ILE A 53 -42.33 -28.21 -10.05
C ILE A 53 -42.36 -27.36 -11.33
N ALA A 54 -43.30 -27.63 -12.23
CA ALA A 54 -43.50 -26.87 -13.46
C ALA A 54 -43.78 -25.39 -13.14
N ASN A 55 -44.67 -25.10 -12.20
CA ASN A 55 -44.97 -23.73 -11.78
C ASN A 55 -43.77 -23.04 -11.14
N ALA A 56 -42.94 -23.77 -10.38
CA ALA A 56 -41.76 -23.21 -9.73
C ALA A 56 -40.62 -22.88 -10.72
N LEU A 57 -40.42 -23.69 -11.76
CA LEU A 57 -39.31 -23.54 -12.70
C LEU A 57 -39.63 -22.66 -13.92
N SER A 58 -40.87 -22.71 -14.42
CA SER A 58 -41.25 -22.05 -15.68
C SER A 58 -41.77 -20.62 -15.49
N GLY A 59 -41.99 -20.17 -14.25
CA GLY A 59 -42.48 -18.81 -13.97
C GLY A 59 -43.78 -18.47 -14.71
N GLY A 60 -44.62 -19.47 -15.00
CA GLY A 60 -45.86 -19.30 -15.76
C GLY A 60 -45.74 -19.31 -17.28
N LYS A 61 -44.58 -19.66 -17.86
CA LYS A 61 -44.48 -19.92 -19.31
C LYS A 61 -44.82 -21.37 -19.61
N GLU A 62 -46.05 -21.60 -20.06
CA GLU A 62 -46.51 -22.87 -20.60
C GLU A 62 -45.59 -23.33 -21.74
N GLY A 63 -44.93 -24.49 -21.59
CA GLY A 63 -44.07 -24.98 -22.66
C GLY A 63 -43.33 -26.30 -22.46
N SER A 64 -43.20 -26.84 -21.25
CA SER A 64 -42.64 -28.19 -21.08
C SER A 64 -43.09 -28.84 -19.77
N SER A 65 -44.12 -29.68 -19.85
CA SER A 65 -44.42 -30.64 -18.79
C SER A 65 -43.29 -31.67 -18.75
N PHE A 66 -42.28 -31.42 -17.93
CA PHE A 66 -41.34 -32.47 -17.57
C PHE A 66 -42.10 -33.51 -16.75
N ASN A 67 -42.35 -34.67 -17.33
CA ASN A 67 -43.01 -35.81 -16.67
C ASN A 67 -42.10 -36.37 -15.56
N THR A 68 -42.03 -35.65 -14.44
CA THR A 68 -41.07 -35.91 -13.35
C THR A 68 -41.38 -37.26 -12.68
N GLU A 69 -42.66 -37.63 -12.60
CA GLU A 69 -43.17 -38.91 -12.10
C GLU A 69 -42.63 -40.07 -12.94
N GLU A 70 -42.62 -39.92 -14.27
CA GLU A 70 -42.11 -40.94 -15.20
C GLU A 70 -40.60 -41.08 -15.08
N ILE A 71 -39.88 -39.96 -14.90
CA ILE A 71 -38.43 -39.96 -14.69
C ILE A 71 -38.10 -40.67 -13.37
N VAL A 72 -38.75 -40.29 -12.27
CA VAL A 72 -38.50 -40.90 -10.94
C VAL A 72 -38.88 -42.38 -10.94
N ALA A 73 -40.03 -42.74 -11.52
CA ALA A 73 -40.43 -44.14 -11.64
C ALA A 73 -39.43 -44.97 -12.45
N ARG A 74 -38.89 -44.41 -13.55
CA ARG A 74 -37.85 -45.04 -14.35
C ARG A 74 -36.53 -45.20 -13.58
N ILE A 75 -36.15 -44.22 -12.77
CA ILE A 75 -34.97 -44.32 -11.89
C ILE A 75 -35.16 -45.44 -10.86
N VAL A 76 -36.33 -45.50 -10.21
CA VAL A 76 -36.65 -46.57 -9.24
C VAL A 76 -36.63 -47.95 -9.91
N PHE A 77 -37.18 -48.08 -11.12
CA PHE A 77 -37.11 -49.32 -11.90
C PHE A 77 -35.66 -49.78 -12.11
N TRP A 78 -34.80 -48.90 -12.61
CA TRP A 78 -33.39 -49.22 -12.87
C TRP A 78 -32.62 -49.50 -11.57
N LEU A 79 -32.91 -48.80 -10.49
CA LEU A 79 -32.29 -49.02 -9.18
C LEU A 79 -32.64 -50.40 -8.62
N ILE A 80 -33.90 -50.82 -8.70
CA ILE A 80 -34.33 -52.17 -8.30
C ILE A 80 -33.73 -53.22 -9.24
N MET A 81 -33.70 -52.97 -10.55
CA MET A 81 -33.04 -53.87 -11.50
C MET A 81 -31.55 -54.03 -11.20
N LEU A 82 -30.88 -52.99 -10.70
CA LEU A 82 -29.48 -53.08 -10.31
C LEU A 82 -29.30 -54.00 -9.08
N PHE A 83 -30.20 -53.96 -8.09
CA PHE A 83 -30.24 -54.94 -6.99
C PHE A 83 -30.46 -56.37 -7.50
N VAL A 84 -31.39 -56.54 -8.47
CA VAL A 84 -31.64 -57.83 -9.12
C VAL A 84 -30.38 -58.33 -9.83
N LEU A 85 -29.67 -57.47 -10.56
CA LEU A 85 -28.42 -57.80 -11.23
C LEU A 85 -27.33 -58.22 -10.24
N VAL A 86 -27.19 -57.54 -9.10
CA VAL A 86 -26.27 -57.97 -8.03
C VAL A 86 -26.62 -59.37 -7.55
N ALA A 87 -27.89 -59.66 -7.27
CA ALA A 87 -28.34 -60.99 -6.86
C ALA A 87 -28.06 -62.06 -7.93
N VAL A 88 -28.25 -61.73 -9.22
CA VAL A 88 -27.91 -62.57 -10.37
C VAL A 88 -26.40 -62.85 -10.41
N PHE A 89 -25.54 -61.83 -10.33
CA PHE A 89 -24.09 -62.00 -10.37
C PHE A 89 -23.53 -62.76 -9.17
N GLN A 90 -24.07 -62.52 -7.97
CA GLN A 90 -23.76 -63.30 -6.78
C GLN A 90 -24.13 -64.77 -6.98
N ARG A 91 -25.30 -65.05 -7.56
CA ARG A 91 -25.73 -66.44 -7.85
C ARG A 91 -24.82 -67.12 -8.88
N LEU A 92 -24.35 -66.38 -9.87
CA LEU A 92 -23.38 -66.84 -10.87
C LEU A 92 -21.96 -66.98 -10.33
N ASN A 93 -21.72 -66.67 -9.05
CA ASN A 93 -20.40 -66.66 -8.42
C ASN A 93 -19.41 -65.69 -9.11
N LEU A 94 -19.90 -64.50 -9.50
CA LEU A 94 -19.13 -63.43 -10.12
C LEU A 94 -18.97 -62.22 -9.17
N PRO A 95 -18.28 -62.36 -8.02
CA PRO A 95 -18.17 -61.29 -7.01
C PRO A 95 -17.45 -60.05 -7.55
N ILE A 96 -16.48 -60.23 -8.46
CA ILE A 96 -15.71 -59.13 -9.08
C ILE A 96 -16.62 -58.11 -9.77
N VAL A 97 -17.76 -58.57 -10.33
CA VAL A 97 -18.74 -57.70 -10.99
C VAL A 97 -19.80 -57.22 -10.00
N ALA A 98 -20.20 -58.08 -9.05
CA ALA A 98 -21.26 -57.78 -8.10
C ALA A 98 -20.85 -56.76 -7.03
N GLU A 99 -19.61 -56.81 -6.54
CA GLU A 99 -19.15 -55.99 -5.41
C GLU A 99 -19.15 -54.49 -5.70
N PRO A 100 -18.59 -53.98 -6.82
CA PRO A 100 -18.64 -52.54 -7.11
C PRO A 100 -20.08 -52.03 -7.25
N ILE A 101 -20.95 -52.83 -7.89
CA ILE A 101 -22.37 -52.48 -8.07
C ILE A 101 -23.08 -52.46 -6.71
N ASN A 102 -22.80 -53.43 -5.83
CA ASN A 102 -23.36 -53.48 -4.48
C ASN A 102 -22.88 -52.30 -3.62
N ALA A 103 -21.62 -51.88 -3.76
CA ALA A 103 -21.09 -50.71 -3.07
C ALA A 103 -21.80 -49.42 -3.50
N LEU A 104 -22.05 -49.24 -4.81
CA LEU A 104 -22.82 -48.12 -5.34
C LEU A 104 -24.27 -48.13 -4.82
N LEU A 105 -24.92 -49.30 -4.81
CA LEU A 105 -26.28 -49.45 -4.27
C LEU A 105 -26.36 -49.14 -2.79
N ALA A 106 -25.40 -49.64 -2.02
CA ALA A 106 -25.28 -49.32 -0.61
C ALA A 106 -25.14 -47.80 -0.44
N GLN A 107 -24.21 -47.16 -1.15
CA GLN A 107 -24.01 -45.71 -1.07
C GLN A 107 -25.27 -44.91 -1.44
N VAL A 108 -25.98 -45.28 -2.51
CA VAL A 108 -27.22 -44.59 -2.91
C VAL A 108 -28.34 -44.80 -1.89
N THR A 109 -28.53 -46.02 -1.40
CA THR A 109 -29.68 -46.36 -0.55
C THR A 109 -29.47 -45.95 0.90
N THR A 110 -28.24 -46.05 1.43
CA THR A 110 -27.95 -45.78 2.84
C THR A 110 -27.46 -44.36 3.09
N VAL A 111 -26.82 -43.71 2.11
CA VAL A 111 -26.27 -42.35 2.26
C VAL A 111 -27.11 -41.32 1.49
N TYR A 112 -27.28 -41.50 0.18
CA TYR A 112 -27.95 -40.48 -0.65
C TYR A 112 -29.46 -40.40 -0.43
N LEU A 113 -30.14 -41.52 -0.24
CA LEU A 113 -31.60 -41.50 -0.04
C LEU A 113 -32.01 -40.80 1.26
N PRO A 114 -31.41 -41.08 2.43
CA PRO A 114 -31.73 -40.32 3.65
C PRO A 114 -31.32 -38.86 3.58
N SER A 115 -30.15 -38.53 2.99
CA SER A 115 -29.67 -37.14 2.87
C SER A 115 -30.59 -36.26 2.03
N ILE A 116 -31.12 -36.78 0.91
CA ILE A 116 -32.14 -36.08 0.12
C ILE A 116 -33.40 -35.82 0.97
N GLY A 117 -33.80 -36.79 1.80
CA GLY A 117 -34.90 -36.62 2.75
C GLY A 117 -34.66 -35.53 3.78
N TYR A 118 -33.48 -35.52 4.42
CA TYR A 118 -33.09 -34.48 5.38
C TYR A 118 -33.01 -33.09 4.72
N ALA A 119 -32.42 -33.01 3.53
CA ALA A 119 -32.32 -31.77 2.75
C ALA A 119 -33.71 -31.22 2.36
N ALA A 120 -34.63 -32.10 1.94
CA ALA A 120 -36.01 -31.72 1.63
C ALA A 120 -36.76 -31.21 2.88
N LEU A 121 -36.55 -31.84 4.04
CA LEU A 121 -37.10 -31.38 5.31
C LEU A 121 -36.56 -29.99 5.68
N LEU A 122 -35.25 -29.77 5.55
CA LEU A 122 -34.62 -28.47 5.79
C LEU A 122 -35.14 -27.39 4.85
N LEU A 123 -35.32 -27.68 3.57
CA LEU A 123 -35.95 -26.75 2.61
C LEU A 123 -37.39 -26.42 2.99
N GLY A 124 -38.15 -27.40 3.49
CA GLY A 124 -39.50 -27.16 4.01
C GLY A 124 -39.50 -26.22 5.22
N VAL A 125 -38.57 -26.41 6.16
CA VAL A 125 -38.37 -25.52 7.31
C VAL A 125 -37.96 -24.12 6.85
N ALA A 126 -37.01 -24.03 5.91
CA ALA A 126 -36.55 -22.77 5.33
C ALA A 126 -37.70 -22.01 4.67
N TRP A 127 -38.54 -22.68 3.88
CA TRP A 127 -39.71 -22.07 3.24
C TRP A 127 -40.72 -21.52 4.25
N LEU A 128 -40.98 -22.27 5.33
CA LEU A 128 -41.88 -21.84 6.41
C LEU A 128 -41.32 -20.59 7.11
N LEU A 129 -40.04 -20.61 7.49
CA LEU A 129 -39.36 -19.48 8.13
C LEU A 129 -39.27 -18.26 7.20
N ALA A 130 -38.97 -18.47 5.92
CA ALA A 130 -38.89 -17.42 4.91
C ALA A 130 -40.25 -16.73 4.72
N THR A 131 -41.34 -17.52 4.69
CA THR A 131 -42.70 -16.99 4.57
C THR A 131 -43.11 -16.23 5.82
N ALA A 132 -42.79 -16.76 7.01
CA ALA A 132 -43.01 -16.07 8.28
C ALA A 132 -42.22 -14.75 8.36
N LEU A 133 -40.95 -14.76 7.95
CA LEU A 133 -40.12 -13.56 7.90
C LEU A 133 -40.66 -12.53 6.90
N LYS A 134 -41.04 -12.95 5.69
CA LYS A 134 -41.65 -12.08 4.68
C LYS A 134 -42.92 -11.40 5.23
N PHE A 135 -43.74 -12.14 5.96
CA PHE A 135 -44.93 -11.60 6.62
C PHE A 135 -44.58 -10.59 7.71
N LEU A 136 -43.57 -10.87 8.54
CA LEU A 136 -43.12 -9.94 9.59
C LEU A 136 -42.51 -8.65 9.01
N ILE A 137 -41.68 -8.75 7.97
CA ILE A 137 -41.05 -7.59 7.31
C ILE A 137 -42.11 -6.70 6.67
N THR A 138 -43.03 -7.27 5.89
CA THR A 138 -44.10 -6.48 5.25
C THR A 138 -44.98 -5.79 6.29
N ARG A 139 -45.38 -6.51 7.33
CA ARG A 139 -46.27 -5.96 8.37
C ARG A 139 -45.58 -4.92 9.25
N GLY A 140 -44.29 -5.11 9.57
CA GLY A 140 -43.48 -4.12 10.29
C GLY A 140 -43.23 -2.85 9.47
N ALA A 141 -42.92 -3.00 8.18
CA ALA A 141 -42.69 -1.87 7.29
C ALA A 141 -43.96 -1.03 7.07
N GLN A 142 -45.12 -1.69 6.97
CA GLN A 142 -46.43 -1.03 6.93
C GLN A 142 -46.73 -0.25 8.21
N MET A 143 -46.41 -0.79 9.40
CA MET A 143 -46.56 -0.07 10.67
C MET A 143 -45.67 1.16 10.76
N LEU A 144 -44.44 1.06 10.25
CA LEU A 144 -43.46 2.14 10.29
C LEU A 144 -43.60 3.15 9.14
N ARG A 145 -44.54 2.92 8.20
CA ARG A 145 -44.81 3.83 7.07
C ARG A 145 -43.55 4.15 6.26
N ILE A 146 -42.67 3.15 6.11
CA ILE A 146 -41.33 3.31 5.53
C ILE A 146 -41.42 3.74 4.07
N ASP A 147 -42.32 3.12 3.29
CA ASP A 147 -42.49 3.43 1.87
C ASP A 147 -42.96 4.88 1.64
N GLU A 148 -43.80 5.40 2.53
CA GLU A 148 -44.32 6.77 2.45
C GLU A 148 -43.22 7.80 2.77
N ARG A 149 -42.40 7.55 3.81
CA ARG A 149 -41.28 8.45 4.16
C ARG A 149 -40.17 8.48 3.11
N LEU A 150 -39.92 7.35 2.44
CA LEU A 150 -38.90 7.25 1.39
C LEU A 150 -39.36 7.85 0.07
N SER A 151 -40.64 7.65 -0.29
CA SER A 151 -41.21 8.28 -1.49
C SER A 151 -41.36 9.79 -1.37
N GLU A 152 -41.58 10.33 -0.17
CA GLU A 152 -41.66 11.78 0.06
C GLU A 152 -40.32 12.51 -0.18
N HIS A 153 -39.19 11.82 0.05
CA HIS A 153 -37.84 12.38 -0.14
C HIS A 153 -37.22 12.02 -1.50
N ALA A 154 -37.87 11.15 -2.27
CA ALA A 154 -37.45 10.75 -3.61
C ALA A 154 -38.28 11.54 -4.64
N ALA A 155 -37.63 12.46 -5.36
CA ALA A 155 -38.25 13.22 -6.45
C ALA A 155 -38.53 12.31 -7.66
N LEU A 156 -39.56 11.47 -7.56
CA LEU A 156 -40.01 10.56 -8.61
C LEU A 156 -41.23 11.15 -9.32
N GLU A 157 -41.32 10.88 -10.62
CA GLU A 157 -42.44 11.29 -11.46
C GLU A 157 -43.76 10.67 -10.96
N GLU A 158 -44.88 11.40 -11.13
CA GLU A 158 -46.22 11.00 -10.68
C GLU A 158 -46.59 9.59 -11.18
N GLY A 159 -46.54 8.60 -10.28
CA GLY A 159 -47.01 7.23 -10.54
C GLY A 159 -46.05 6.12 -10.11
N GLU A 160 -44.75 6.43 -9.91
CA GLU A 160 -43.74 5.42 -9.59
C GLU A 160 -43.46 5.36 -8.08
N ARG A 161 -44.12 4.43 -7.37
CA ARG A 161 -43.90 4.20 -5.93
C ARG A 161 -42.76 3.19 -5.74
N VAL A 162 -41.69 3.58 -5.07
CA VAL A 162 -40.66 2.61 -4.66
C VAL A 162 -41.23 1.75 -3.53
N LEU A 163 -41.62 0.51 -3.86
CA LEU A 163 -42.04 -0.50 -2.87
C LEU A 163 -40.80 -1.13 -2.23
N VAL A 164 -40.11 -0.33 -1.41
CA VAL A 164 -38.91 -0.74 -0.68
C VAL A 164 -39.26 -1.86 0.29
N SER A 165 -40.42 -1.79 0.94
CA SER A 165 -40.90 -2.84 1.85
C SER A 165 -41.10 -4.20 1.19
N GLU A 166 -41.69 -4.24 0.00
CA GLU A 166 -41.92 -5.49 -0.74
C GLU A 166 -40.61 -6.07 -1.27
N SER A 167 -39.71 -5.20 -1.72
CA SER A 167 -38.36 -5.57 -2.15
C SER A 167 -37.56 -6.15 -0.97
N LEU A 168 -37.59 -5.50 0.20
CA LEU A 168 -36.95 -6.01 1.43
C LEU A 168 -37.56 -7.32 1.90
N ALA A 169 -38.88 -7.47 1.83
CA ALA A 169 -39.53 -8.71 2.25
C ALA A 169 -39.21 -9.88 1.30
N THR A 170 -39.10 -9.60 0.00
CA THR A 170 -38.67 -10.59 -1.00
C THR A 170 -37.20 -10.91 -0.85
N ALA A 171 -36.34 -9.93 -0.60
CA ALA A 171 -34.93 -10.14 -0.29
C ALA A 171 -34.77 -10.97 1.00
N GLY A 172 -35.54 -10.67 2.05
CA GLY A 172 -35.55 -11.45 3.30
C GLY A 172 -35.99 -12.90 3.11
N PHE A 173 -36.98 -13.14 2.24
CA PHE A 173 -37.39 -14.50 1.86
C PHE A 173 -36.23 -15.28 1.23
N TRP A 174 -35.57 -14.71 0.21
CA TRP A 174 -34.41 -15.34 -0.42
C TRP A 174 -33.19 -15.43 0.50
N PHE A 175 -33.02 -14.49 1.42
CA PHE A 175 -31.97 -14.51 2.42
C PHE A 175 -32.11 -15.71 3.36
N ILE A 176 -33.33 -16.07 3.77
CA ILE A 176 -33.54 -17.29 4.56
C ILE A 176 -33.18 -18.54 3.75
N PHE A 177 -33.54 -18.62 2.47
CA PHE A 177 -33.09 -19.74 1.63
C PHE A 177 -31.57 -19.79 1.51
N LEU A 178 -30.92 -18.63 1.33
CA LEU A 178 -29.47 -18.52 1.27
C LEU A 178 -28.82 -18.91 2.61
N LEU A 179 -29.41 -18.55 3.74
CA LEU A 179 -28.95 -18.91 5.09
C LEU A 179 -29.05 -20.41 5.35
N PHE A 180 -30.11 -21.06 4.84
CA PHE A 180 -30.29 -22.51 4.95
C PHE A 180 -29.50 -23.30 3.90
N LEU A 181 -29.01 -22.65 2.83
CA LEU A 181 -28.28 -23.30 1.76
C LEU A 181 -27.09 -24.14 2.27
N PRO A 182 -26.21 -23.66 3.17
CA PRO A 182 -25.10 -24.47 3.65
C PRO A 182 -25.57 -25.69 4.46
N ALA A 183 -26.65 -25.56 5.23
CA ALA A 183 -27.24 -26.67 5.96
C ALA A 183 -27.85 -27.71 5.01
N VAL A 184 -28.52 -27.27 3.94
CA VAL A 184 -29.07 -28.13 2.88
C VAL A 184 -27.95 -28.85 2.13
N LEU A 185 -26.88 -28.13 1.75
CA LEU A 185 -25.70 -28.70 1.10
C LEU A 185 -24.98 -29.72 2.00
N SER A 186 -24.84 -29.41 3.29
CA SER A 186 -24.29 -30.33 4.28
C SER A 186 -25.16 -31.58 4.43
N ALA A 187 -26.48 -31.41 4.48
CA ALA A 187 -27.43 -32.53 4.53
C ALA A 187 -27.31 -33.42 3.29
N LEU A 188 -27.06 -32.86 2.10
CA LEU A 188 -26.80 -33.58 0.84
C LEU A 188 -25.42 -34.26 0.76
N GLY A 189 -24.58 -34.12 1.79
CA GLY A 189 -23.22 -34.67 1.81
C GLY A 189 -22.19 -33.83 1.04
N ILE A 190 -22.53 -32.58 0.69
CA ILE A 190 -21.67 -31.64 -0.06
C ILE A 190 -20.96 -30.70 0.93
N SER A 191 -20.33 -31.26 1.96
CA SER A 191 -19.74 -30.49 3.08
C SER A 191 -18.62 -29.54 2.64
N GLN A 192 -17.84 -29.93 1.61
CA GLN A 192 -16.71 -29.13 1.11
C GLN A 192 -17.12 -27.75 0.58
N ILE A 193 -18.36 -27.61 0.11
CA ILE A 193 -18.91 -26.33 -0.37
C ILE A 193 -19.67 -25.64 0.76
N ALA A 194 -20.28 -26.41 1.67
CA ALA A 194 -21.02 -25.88 2.80
C ALA A 194 -20.13 -25.15 3.81
N GLU A 195 -18.94 -25.68 4.13
CA GLU A 195 -18.07 -25.12 5.18
C GLU A 195 -17.64 -23.67 4.93
N PRO A 196 -17.09 -23.28 3.77
CA PRO A 196 -16.74 -21.88 3.50
C PRO A 196 -17.97 -20.96 3.57
N LEU A 197 -19.13 -21.42 3.06
CA LEU A 197 -20.36 -20.66 3.13
C LEU A 197 -20.83 -20.48 4.58
N GLN A 198 -20.78 -21.52 5.42
CA GLN A 198 -21.07 -21.42 6.85
C GLN A 198 -20.13 -20.41 7.53
N GLY A 199 -18.84 -20.41 7.19
CA GLY A 199 -17.88 -19.43 7.69
C GLY A 199 -18.25 -17.99 7.32
N MET A 200 -18.68 -17.75 6.08
CA MET A 200 -19.17 -16.42 5.66
C MET A 200 -20.43 -16.01 6.43
N PHE A 201 -21.38 -16.92 6.63
CA PHE A 201 -22.57 -16.62 7.42
C PHE A 201 -22.24 -16.35 8.89
N ALA A 202 -21.36 -17.16 9.49
CA ALA A 202 -20.89 -16.94 10.86
C ALA A 202 -20.29 -15.53 11.01
N GLN A 203 -19.43 -15.13 10.07
CA GLN A 203 -18.90 -13.76 10.04
C GLN A 203 -20.02 -12.72 9.96
N VAL A 204 -21.00 -12.87 9.07
CA VAL A 204 -22.15 -11.94 8.97
C VAL A 204 -22.91 -11.83 10.29
N PHE A 205 -23.10 -12.93 11.02
CA PHE A 205 -23.73 -12.89 12.35
C PHE A 205 -22.85 -12.20 13.38
N ASP A 206 -21.54 -12.44 13.38
CA ASP A 206 -20.58 -11.78 14.27
C ASP A 206 -20.51 -10.28 14.02
N TYR A 207 -20.72 -9.84 12.77
CA TYR A 207 -20.84 -8.42 12.45
C TYR A 207 -22.07 -7.76 13.08
N VAL A 208 -23.17 -8.47 13.37
CA VAL A 208 -24.38 -7.83 13.90
C VAL A 208 -24.16 -7.21 15.29
N PRO A 209 -23.65 -7.94 16.30
CA PRO A 209 -23.25 -7.36 17.58
C PRO A 209 -22.20 -6.26 17.43
N ASN A 210 -21.21 -6.46 16.55
CA ASN A 210 -20.09 -5.53 16.35
C ASN A 210 -20.56 -4.19 15.74
N VAL A 211 -21.44 -4.22 14.74
CA VAL A 211 -22.07 -3.04 14.16
C VAL A 211 -22.84 -2.27 15.23
N PHE A 212 -23.60 -2.97 16.08
CA PHE A 212 -24.33 -2.33 17.17
C PHE A 212 -23.38 -1.69 18.18
N ALA A 213 -22.35 -2.41 18.63
CA ALA A 213 -21.34 -1.90 19.56
C ALA A 213 -20.63 -0.66 18.98
N ALA A 214 -20.19 -0.73 17.72
CA ALA A 214 -19.55 0.36 17.00
C ALA A 214 -20.46 1.60 16.91
N ALA A 215 -21.74 1.40 16.58
CA ALA A 215 -22.72 2.49 16.50
C ALA A 215 -22.93 3.16 17.87
N VAL A 216 -23.08 2.38 18.94
CA VAL A 216 -23.20 2.91 20.31
C VAL A 216 -21.94 3.70 20.70
N THR A 217 -20.76 3.15 20.46
CA THR A 217 -19.47 3.81 20.75
C THR A 217 -19.33 5.12 19.97
N PHE A 218 -19.68 5.13 18.69
CA PHE A 218 -19.63 6.33 17.86
C PHE A 218 -20.61 7.41 18.37
N ILE A 219 -21.85 7.03 18.70
CA ILE A 219 -22.86 7.98 19.22
C ILE A 219 -22.40 8.61 20.53
N ILE A 220 -21.93 7.77 21.47
CA ILE A 220 -21.40 8.23 22.77
C ILE A 220 -20.19 9.14 22.52
N GLY A 221 -19.25 8.70 21.68
CA GLY A 221 -18.04 9.43 21.36
C GLY A 221 -18.30 10.80 20.72
N TRP A 222 -19.22 10.85 19.77
CA TRP A 222 -19.65 12.09 19.13
C TRP A 222 -20.32 13.06 20.10
N PHE A 223 -21.15 12.54 21.01
CA PHE A 223 -21.78 13.34 22.06
C PHE A 223 -20.73 13.93 23.02
N VAL A 224 -19.79 13.11 23.47
CA VAL A 224 -18.67 13.53 24.31
C VAL A 224 -17.81 14.58 23.60
N ALA A 225 -17.44 14.34 22.34
CA ALA A 225 -16.65 15.29 21.55
C ALA A 225 -17.32 16.67 21.48
N ARG A 226 -18.65 16.70 21.27
CA ARG A 226 -19.42 17.95 21.22
C ARG A 226 -19.43 18.68 22.57
N ILE A 227 -19.59 17.95 23.67
CA ILE A 227 -19.51 18.52 25.02
C ILE A 227 -18.14 19.12 25.25
N VAL A 228 -17.07 18.36 24.96
CA VAL A 228 -15.69 18.81 25.16
C VAL A 228 -15.40 20.05 24.34
N ARG A 229 -15.85 20.11 23.08
CA ARG A 229 -15.74 21.33 22.25
C ARG A 229 -16.31 22.55 22.94
N GLN A 230 -17.56 22.43 23.42
CA GLN A 230 -18.29 23.53 24.02
C GLN A 230 -17.65 23.98 25.34
N ILE A 231 -17.24 23.02 26.17
CA ILE A 231 -16.52 23.31 27.43
C ILE A 231 -15.21 24.03 27.11
N VAL A 232 -14.36 23.49 26.24
CA VAL A 232 -13.04 24.07 25.96
C VAL A 232 -13.15 25.45 25.30
N THR A 233 -14.03 25.62 24.32
CA THR A 233 -14.24 26.94 23.70
C THR A 233 -14.70 27.97 24.74
N ASN A 234 -15.68 27.63 25.57
CA ASN A 234 -16.18 28.55 26.60
C ASN A 234 -15.09 28.90 27.64
N LEU A 235 -14.30 27.91 28.08
CA LEU A 235 -13.21 28.14 29.02
C LEU A 235 -12.10 29.02 28.43
N LEU A 236 -11.70 28.78 27.17
CA LEU A 236 -10.65 29.58 26.52
C LEU A 236 -11.10 31.03 26.27
N THR A 237 -12.37 31.24 25.91
CA THR A 237 -12.94 32.58 25.80
C THR A 237 -13.00 33.25 27.16
N ALA A 238 -13.40 32.53 28.23
CA ALA A 238 -13.43 33.08 29.59
C ALA A 238 -12.05 33.48 30.12
N VAL A 239 -11.00 32.73 29.76
CA VAL A 239 -9.59 33.04 30.08
C VAL A 239 -9.06 34.20 29.22
N GLY A 240 -9.76 34.60 28.17
CA GLY A 240 -9.39 35.74 27.32
C GLY A 240 -8.35 35.40 26.24
N VAL A 241 -8.20 34.11 25.88
CA VAL A 241 -7.26 33.67 24.83
C VAL A 241 -7.56 34.32 23.46
N ASP A 242 -8.82 34.68 23.22
CA ASP A 242 -9.27 35.34 22.00
C ASP A 242 -8.64 36.74 21.81
N THR A 243 -8.33 37.45 22.90
CA THR A 243 -7.68 38.77 22.85
C THR A 243 -6.25 38.72 22.28
N VAL A 244 -5.58 37.58 22.42
CA VAL A 244 -4.24 37.35 21.85
C VAL A 244 -4.35 37.06 20.36
N GLY A 245 -5.36 36.28 19.95
CA GLY A 245 -5.65 35.98 18.55
C GLY A 245 -6.06 37.20 17.72
N GLU A 246 -6.78 38.14 18.35
CA GLU A 246 -7.17 39.41 17.74
C GLU A 246 -5.97 40.24 17.26
N ARG A 247 -4.84 40.20 17.98
CA ARG A 247 -3.59 40.88 17.59
C ARG A 247 -2.99 40.35 16.28
N VAL A 248 -3.39 39.14 15.89
CA VAL A 248 -2.94 38.44 14.67
C VAL A 248 -4.05 38.42 13.60
N GLY A 249 -5.19 39.10 13.84
CA GLY A 249 -6.32 39.17 12.91
C GLY A 249 -7.28 37.98 12.94
N LEU A 250 -7.19 37.11 13.95
CA LEU A 250 -8.06 35.94 14.12
C LEU A 250 -9.29 36.31 14.96
N THR A 251 -10.41 36.64 14.29
CA THR A 251 -11.66 37.08 14.94
C THR A 251 -12.89 36.29 14.49
N GLY A 252 -13.97 36.38 15.24
CA GLY A 252 -15.28 35.84 14.86
C GLY A 252 -15.34 34.31 14.81
N GLU A 253 -15.50 33.75 13.60
CA GLU A 253 -15.50 32.29 13.38
C GLU A 253 -14.10 31.67 13.41
N ARG A 254 -13.06 32.48 13.17
CA ARG A 254 -11.65 32.06 13.25
C ARG A 254 -11.02 32.38 14.60
N ALA A 255 -11.82 32.68 15.62
CA ALA A 255 -11.34 32.92 16.98
C ALA A 255 -10.54 31.72 17.50
N VAL A 256 -9.46 31.97 18.22
CA VAL A 256 -8.52 30.92 18.68
C VAL A 256 -9.24 29.91 19.57
N SER A 257 -10.15 30.36 20.45
CA SER A 257 -10.97 29.47 21.30
C SER A 257 -11.84 28.48 20.51
N LYS A 258 -12.46 28.93 19.41
CA LYS A 258 -13.30 28.11 18.53
C LYS A 258 -12.46 27.16 17.68
N LEU A 259 -11.31 27.63 17.19
CA LEU A 259 -10.38 26.79 16.43
C LEU A 259 -9.86 25.65 17.30
N VAL A 260 -9.36 25.95 18.50
CA VAL A 260 -8.87 24.91 19.43
C VAL A 260 -9.99 23.94 19.81
N GLY A 261 -11.19 24.44 20.13
CA GLY A 261 -12.34 23.59 20.42
C GLY A 261 -12.72 22.68 19.24
N THR A 262 -12.71 23.21 18.02
CA THR A 262 -13.03 22.45 16.80
C THR A 262 -11.95 21.42 16.49
N VAL A 263 -10.68 21.75 16.69
CA VAL A 263 -9.56 20.82 16.56
C VAL A 263 -9.75 19.66 17.55
N LEU A 264 -9.94 19.95 18.84
CA LEU A 264 -10.18 18.91 19.85
C LEU A 264 -11.42 18.07 19.56
N TYR A 265 -12.52 18.70 19.11
CA TYR A 265 -13.71 17.98 18.63
C TYR A 265 -13.35 16.97 17.55
N THR A 266 -12.62 17.40 16.52
CA THR A 266 -12.21 16.55 15.40
C THR A 266 -11.29 15.43 15.86
N PHE A 267 -10.35 15.69 16.77
CA PHE A 267 -9.46 14.67 17.33
C PHE A 267 -10.23 13.61 18.13
N ILE A 268 -11.13 14.03 19.02
CA ILE A 268 -11.95 13.10 19.80
C ILE A 268 -12.88 12.31 18.87
N LEU A 269 -13.50 12.98 17.91
CA LEU A 269 -14.36 12.33 16.92
C LEU A 269 -13.57 11.28 16.12
N LEU A 270 -12.37 11.62 15.65
CA LEU A 270 -11.50 10.71 14.91
C LEU A 270 -11.06 9.52 15.78
N PHE A 271 -10.69 9.75 17.03
CA PHE A 271 -10.41 8.68 17.99
C PHE A 271 -11.63 7.76 18.19
N THR A 272 -12.82 8.32 18.38
CA THR A 272 -14.05 7.54 18.56
C THR A 272 -14.47 6.80 17.30
N LEU A 273 -14.21 7.37 16.12
CA LEU A 273 -14.42 6.72 14.84
C LEU A 273 -13.48 5.53 14.68
N ILE A 274 -12.19 5.68 14.98
CA ILE A 274 -11.22 4.58 14.94
C ILE A 274 -11.63 3.49 15.93
N SER A 275 -12.03 3.85 17.15
CA SER A 275 -12.52 2.88 18.14
C SER A 275 -13.79 2.16 17.69
N ALA A 276 -14.71 2.84 17.00
CA ALA A 276 -15.88 2.21 16.41
C ALA A 276 -15.52 1.27 15.24
N LEU A 277 -14.56 1.65 14.39
CA LEU A 277 -14.06 0.80 13.29
C LEU A 277 -13.33 -0.45 13.81
N ASP A 278 -12.62 -0.32 14.93
CA ASP A 278 -11.97 -1.43 15.63
C ASP A 278 -13.00 -2.42 16.18
N GLN A 279 -14.06 -1.92 16.82
CA GLN A 279 -15.19 -2.74 17.26
C GLN A 279 -15.92 -3.42 16.09
N LEU A 280 -15.92 -2.78 14.92
CA LEU A 280 -16.46 -3.35 13.69
C LEU A 280 -15.58 -4.47 13.10
N ALA A 281 -14.42 -4.75 13.71
CA ALA A 281 -13.44 -5.75 13.30
C ALA A 281 -12.88 -5.53 11.88
N ILE A 282 -12.79 -4.27 11.43
CA ILE A 282 -12.19 -3.90 10.14
C ILE A 282 -10.72 -3.49 10.35
N GLU A 283 -9.89 -4.45 10.75
CA GLU A 283 -8.45 -4.22 11.06
C GLU A 283 -7.68 -3.58 9.91
N ALA A 284 -8.05 -3.91 8.67
CA ALA A 284 -7.43 -3.35 7.47
C ALA A 284 -7.55 -1.82 7.37
N ILE A 285 -8.51 -1.21 8.08
CA ILE A 285 -8.73 0.23 8.12
C ILE A 285 -8.37 0.81 9.49
N SER A 286 -8.81 0.17 10.59
CA SER A 286 -8.57 0.68 11.94
C SER A 286 -7.08 0.68 12.31
N GLY A 287 -6.30 -0.31 11.84
CA GLY A 287 -4.87 -0.42 12.12
C GLY A 287 -4.06 0.79 11.61
N PRO A 288 -4.01 1.05 10.28
CA PRO A 288 -3.33 2.21 9.73
C PRO A 288 -3.84 3.54 10.30
N ALA A 289 -5.15 3.67 10.52
CA ALA A 289 -5.73 4.88 11.11
C ALA A 289 -5.24 5.12 12.55
N THR A 290 -5.13 4.06 13.36
CA THR A 290 -4.59 4.12 14.73
C THR A 290 -3.12 4.55 14.72
N LEU A 291 -2.31 4.01 13.80
CA LEU A 291 -0.91 4.42 13.64
C LEU A 291 -0.79 5.91 13.32
N MET A 292 -1.60 6.40 12.37
CA MET A 292 -1.62 7.83 12.03
C MET A 292 -2.02 8.70 13.22
N LEU A 293 -3.05 8.31 13.97
CA LEU A 293 -3.47 9.05 15.17
C LEU A 293 -2.35 9.08 16.22
N ASN A 294 -1.68 7.96 16.46
CA ASN A 294 -0.55 7.90 17.39
C ASN A 294 0.61 8.78 16.93
N THR A 295 0.91 8.82 15.62
CA THR A 295 1.89 9.74 15.06
C THR A 295 1.49 11.20 15.30
N LEU A 296 0.22 11.56 15.11
CA LEU A 296 -0.27 12.92 15.36
C LEU A 296 -0.19 13.31 16.85
N ILE A 297 -0.55 12.40 17.76
CA ILE A 297 -0.47 12.65 19.21
C ILE A 297 1.00 12.83 19.63
N ASN A 298 1.91 11.98 19.16
CA ASN A 298 3.33 12.05 19.47
C ASN A 298 4.02 13.25 18.80
N ALA A 299 3.48 13.75 17.70
CA ALA A 299 3.98 14.96 17.04
C ALA A 299 3.80 16.21 17.92
N ILE A 300 2.79 16.25 18.81
CA ILE A 300 2.56 17.43 19.66
C ILE A 300 3.77 17.70 20.57
N PRO A 301 4.22 16.76 21.45
CA PRO A 301 5.45 16.97 22.23
C PRO A 301 6.68 17.26 21.37
N ALA A 302 6.84 16.57 20.25
CA ALA A 302 7.95 16.74 19.33
C ALA A 302 8.03 18.16 18.75
N ILE A 303 6.90 18.74 18.34
CA ILE A 303 6.81 20.12 17.83
C ILE A 303 7.24 21.12 18.90
N PHE A 304 6.79 20.93 20.15
CA PHE A 304 7.22 21.78 21.26
C PHE A 304 8.73 21.64 21.53
N GLY A 305 9.26 20.42 21.50
CA GLY A 305 10.70 20.17 21.64
C GLY A 305 11.52 20.84 20.54
N ALA A 306 11.11 20.66 19.29
CA ALA A 306 11.75 21.27 18.12
C ALA A 306 11.72 22.81 18.19
N ALA A 307 10.57 23.40 18.52
CA ALA A 307 10.44 24.85 18.69
C ALA A 307 11.34 25.38 19.82
N LEU A 308 11.38 24.67 20.96
CA LEU A 308 12.24 25.04 22.09
C LEU A 308 13.72 25.02 21.69
N VAL A 309 14.17 23.96 21.01
CA VAL A 309 15.54 23.85 20.50
C VAL A 309 15.89 25.00 19.57
N LEU A 310 15.00 25.35 18.63
CA LEU A 310 15.22 26.46 17.69
C LEU A 310 15.31 27.81 18.40
N ILE A 311 14.42 28.07 19.37
CA ILE A 311 14.41 29.31 20.14
C ILE A 311 15.71 29.45 20.94
N ILE A 312 16.08 28.41 21.70
CA ILE A 312 17.30 28.42 22.52
C ILE A 312 18.53 28.60 21.62
N SER A 313 18.59 27.85 20.52
CA SER A 313 19.71 27.92 19.57
C SER A 313 19.81 29.29 18.91
N TYR A 314 18.70 29.98 18.62
CA TYR A 314 18.74 31.34 18.09
C TYR A 314 19.41 32.31 19.06
N TYR A 315 19.09 32.25 20.35
CA TYR A 315 19.73 33.10 21.36
C TYR A 315 21.22 32.78 21.49
N ILE A 316 21.59 31.49 21.51
CA ILE A 316 22.99 31.04 21.56
C ILE A 316 23.74 31.49 20.30
N ALA A 317 23.16 31.28 19.12
CA ALA A 317 23.74 31.66 17.83
C ALA A 317 23.99 33.16 17.76
N ARG A 318 23.04 33.97 18.24
CA ARG A 318 23.19 35.43 18.29
C ARG A 318 24.31 35.86 19.23
N LEU A 319 24.46 35.20 20.39
CA LEU A 319 25.56 35.46 21.32
C LEU A 319 26.91 35.10 20.70
N VAL A 320 27.04 33.88 20.18
CA VAL A 320 28.27 33.37 19.55
C VAL A 320 28.67 34.21 18.33
N SER A 321 27.70 34.57 17.49
CA SER A 321 27.90 35.42 16.31
C SER A 321 28.51 36.77 16.71
N ARG A 322 27.94 37.44 17.72
CA ARG A 322 28.48 38.72 18.22
C ARG A 322 29.89 38.59 18.75
N LEU A 323 30.14 37.58 19.58
CA LEU A 323 31.47 37.32 20.12
C LEU A 323 32.49 37.14 19.00
N ILE A 324 32.15 36.39 17.95
CA ILE A 324 33.08 36.16 16.84
C ILE A 324 33.28 37.42 15.99
N VAL A 325 32.24 38.23 15.77
CA VAL A 325 32.38 39.54 15.10
C VAL A 325 33.35 40.42 15.88
N ASP A 326 33.16 40.56 17.19
CA ASP A 326 34.00 41.40 18.05
C ASP A 326 35.46 40.90 18.07
N LEU A 327 35.67 39.58 18.15
CA LEU A 327 37.00 38.97 18.10
C LEU A 327 37.68 39.18 16.74
N LEU A 328 36.97 38.99 15.63
CA LEU A 328 37.49 39.17 14.28
C LEU A 328 37.82 40.65 14.00
N ALA A 329 36.94 41.56 14.41
CA ALA A 329 37.20 42.99 14.32
C ALA A 329 38.42 43.38 15.17
N GLY A 330 38.53 42.84 16.39
CA GLY A 330 39.65 43.09 17.31
C GLY A 330 41.03 42.68 16.78
N ILE A 331 41.12 41.58 16.02
CA ILE A 331 42.37 41.16 15.35
C ILE A 331 42.63 41.89 14.03
N GLY A 332 41.74 42.80 13.60
CA GLY A 332 41.87 43.57 12.37
C GLY A 332 41.45 42.83 11.10
N PHE A 333 40.60 41.80 11.21
CA PHE A 333 40.08 41.02 10.07
C PHE A 333 39.37 41.90 9.04
N ASP A 334 38.76 43.00 9.48
CA ASP A 334 38.05 43.94 8.61
C ASP A 334 38.95 44.62 7.58
N SER A 335 40.26 44.68 7.86
CA SER A 335 41.26 45.23 6.94
C SER A 335 41.81 44.19 5.94
N VAL A 336 41.46 42.91 6.07
CA VAL A 336 42.01 41.85 5.22
C VAL A 336 41.59 42.02 3.75
N PRO A 337 40.31 42.24 3.40
CA PRO A 337 39.92 42.39 2.00
C PRO A 337 40.55 43.59 1.31
N SER A 338 40.69 44.73 2.02
CA SER A 338 41.35 45.90 1.45
C SER A 338 42.84 45.66 1.20
N ARG A 339 43.54 44.87 2.06
CA ARG A 339 44.91 44.40 1.80
C ARG A 339 45.01 43.46 0.60
N LEU A 340 43.93 42.73 0.27
CA LEU A 340 43.85 41.91 -0.93
C LEU A 340 43.49 42.72 -2.19
N GLY A 341 43.28 44.04 -2.07
CA GLY A 341 42.85 44.91 -3.16
C GLY A 341 41.36 44.77 -3.50
N LEU A 342 40.57 44.23 -2.59
CA LEU A 342 39.12 44.08 -2.72
C LEU A 342 38.41 45.13 -1.86
N ASN A 343 37.68 46.03 -2.51
CA ASN A 343 36.77 46.94 -1.83
C ASN A 343 35.37 46.30 -1.82
N LEU A 344 34.94 45.83 -0.66
CA LEU A 344 33.59 45.28 -0.50
C LEU A 344 32.57 46.43 -0.61
N ALA A 345 31.70 46.36 -1.61
CA ALA A 345 30.56 47.26 -1.72
C ALA A 345 29.46 46.81 -0.75
N GLY A 346 28.88 47.75 0.02
CA GLY A 346 27.67 47.47 0.82
C GLY A 346 27.71 47.82 2.32
N GLY A 347 28.71 48.56 2.80
CA GLY A 347 28.70 49.18 4.14
C GLY A 347 28.79 48.22 5.35
N ARG A 348 28.76 46.90 5.13
CA ARG A 348 28.99 45.88 6.16
C ARG A 348 30.45 45.43 6.19
N THR A 349 30.97 45.17 7.38
CA THR A 349 32.35 44.72 7.54
C THR A 349 32.50 43.22 7.23
N PRO A 350 33.70 42.75 6.86
CA PRO A 350 33.98 41.32 6.67
C PRO A 350 33.66 40.47 7.91
N SER A 351 33.97 40.98 9.10
CA SER A 351 33.64 40.31 10.36
C SER A 351 32.15 40.11 10.53
N GLU A 352 31.31 41.10 10.18
CA GLU A 352 29.84 40.97 10.22
C GLU A 352 29.32 39.87 9.28
N TRP A 353 29.87 39.75 8.07
CA TRP A 353 29.51 38.66 7.14
C TRP A 353 29.81 37.28 7.73
N VAL A 354 30.97 37.12 8.36
CA VAL A 354 31.33 35.88 9.08
C VAL A 354 30.38 35.64 10.24
N GLY A 355 30.02 36.68 10.99
CA GLY A 355 29.01 36.62 12.05
C GLY A 355 27.65 36.09 11.57
N TYR A 356 27.16 36.58 10.42
CA TYR A 356 25.92 36.08 9.80
C TYR A 356 26.05 34.63 9.35
N LEU A 357 27.19 34.25 8.77
CA LEU A 357 27.45 32.86 8.36
C LEU A 357 27.45 31.91 9.57
N ILE A 358 28.03 32.32 10.69
CA ILE A 358 28.02 31.52 11.93
C ILE A 358 26.62 31.41 12.50
N LEU A 359 25.86 32.51 12.52
CA LEU A 359 24.47 32.48 12.96
C LEU A 359 23.67 31.49 12.09
N LEU A 360 23.83 31.58 10.76
CA LEU A 360 23.19 30.67 9.81
C LEU A 360 23.61 29.21 10.06
N ALA A 361 24.91 28.95 10.24
CA ALA A 361 25.42 27.60 10.49
C ALA A 361 24.83 27.00 11.77
N ILE A 362 24.86 27.72 12.90
CA ILE A 362 24.30 27.25 14.17
C ILE A 362 22.78 27.04 14.05
N MET A 363 22.07 27.93 13.36
CA MET A 363 20.64 27.76 13.10
C MET A 363 20.34 26.55 12.21
N LEU A 364 21.20 26.23 11.23
CA LEU A 364 21.06 25.03 10.41
C LEU A 364 21.31 23.76 11.23
N PHE A 365 22.29 23.74 12.13
CA PHE A 365 22.48 22.62 13.06
C PHE A 365 21.26 22.45 13.97
N ALA A 366 20.72 23.54 14.51
CA ALA A 366 19.50 23.49 15.30
C ALA A 366 18.28 23.02 14.49
N ALA A 367 18.22 23.38 13.21
CA ALA A 367 17.18 22.91 12.29
C ALA A 367 17.27 21.41 12.00
N ILE A 368 18.48 20.84 11.94
CA ILE A 368 18.68 19.38 11.86
C ILE A 368 18.08 18.70 13.10
N SER A 369 18.49 19.14 14.30
CA SER A 369 17.96 18.58 15.55
C SER A 369 16.45 18.76 15.68
N ALA A 370 15.91 19.88 15.22
CA ALA A 370 14.47 20.11 15.16
C ALA A 370 13.77 19.16 14.17
N ALA A 371 14.36 18.90 13.00
CA ALA A 371 13.83 17.96 12.02
C ALA A 371 13.83 16.51 12.54
N GLU A 372 14.90 16.11 13.24
CA GLU A 372 15.01 14.81 13.92
C GLU A 372 13.95 14.65 15.01
N LEU A 373 13.75 15.68 15.84
CA LEU A 373 12.70 15.70 16.88
C LEU A 373 11.31 15.56 16.27
N LEU A 374 11.06 16.19 15.12
CA LEU A 374 9.82 16.05 14.35
C LEU A 374 9.68 14.68 13.66
N GLY A 375 10.69 13.80 13.76
CA GLY A 375 10.71 12.46 13.17
C GLY A 375 11.05 12.43 11.68
N SER A 376 11.59 13.52 11.11
CA SER A 376 11.94 13.60 9.69
C SER A 376 13.45 13.46 9.48
N GLN A 377 13.93 12.22 9.41
CA GLN A 377 15.33 11.91 9.06
C GLN A 377 15.70 12.50 7.69
N PHE A 378 14.79 12.41 6.72
CA PHE A 378 15.02 12.96 5.37
C PHE A 378 15.30 14.47 5.38
N LEU A 379 14.53 15.25 6.14
CA LEU A 379 14.75 16.69 6.23
C LEU A 379 16.07 17.00 6.95
N ALA A 380 16.41 16.25 7.99
CA ALA A 380 17.69 16.34 8.68
C ALA A 380 18.87 16.07 7.73
N ASP A 381 18.79 15.02 6.90
CA ASP A 381 19.84 14.64 5.94
C ASP A 381 20.03 15.71 4.84
N ILE A 382 18.94 16.30 4.35
CA ILE A 382 19.01 17.42 3.38
C ILE A 382 19.70 18.62 4.01
N LEU A 383 19.32 18.98 5.23
CA LEU A 383 19.93 20.10 5.95
C LEU A 383 21.41 19.84 6.25
N ALA A 384 21.78 18.60 6.61
CA ALA A 384 23.18 18.20 6.80
C ALA A 384 23.99 18.32 5.50
N THR A 385 23.41 17.91 4.37
CA THR A 385 24.01 18.07 3.04
C THR A 385 24.23 19.55 2.71
N LEU A 386 23.25 20.41 3.02
CA LEU A 386 23.36 21.85 2.83
C LEU A 386 24.47 22.47 3.68
N ILE A 387 24.65 22.02 4.93
CA ILE A 387 25.78 22.46 5.77
C ILE A 387 27.12 22.03 5.16
N GLY A 388 27.21 20.79 4.66
CA GLY A 388 28.41 20.30 3.96
C GLY A 388 28.77 21.18 2.77
N PHE A 389 27.76 21.56 1.97
CA PHE A 389 27.93 22.50 0.87
C PHE A 389 28.39 23.89 1.34
N LEU A 390 27.82 24.44 2.41
CA LEU A 390 28.30 25.71 2.98
C LEU A 390 29.77 25.62 3.44
N GLY A 391 30.17 24.50 4.02
CA GLY A 391 31.57 24.23 4.37
C GLY A 391 32.49 24.22 3.15
N GLN A 392 32.06 23.58 2.06
CA GLN A 392 32.76 23.60 0.76
C GLN A 392 32.90 25.01 0.20
N VAL A 393 31.83 25.83 0.27
CA VAL A 393 31.85 27.24 -0.14
C VAL A 393 32.85 28.06 0.65
N ILE A 394 32.87 27.90 1.98
CA ILE A 394 33.82 28.61 2.85
C ILE A 394 35.25 28.19 2.51
N MET A 395 35.51 26.89 2.35
CA MET A 395 36.84 26.40 1.98
C MET A 395 37.30 26.92 0.61
N ALA A 396 36.40 26.97 -0.37
CA ALA A 396 36.69 27.54 -1.68
C ALA A 396 37.05 29.04 -1.60
N LEU A 397 36.29 29.81 -0.80
CA LEU A 397 36.59 31.23 -0.57
C LEU A 397 37.95 31.42 0.13
N ILE A 398 38.30 30.56 1.09
CA ILE A 398 39.60 30.61 1.76
C ILE A 398 40.73 30.29 0.76
N ILE A 399 40.62 29.21 -0.01
CA ILE A 399 41.61 28.82 -1.03
C ILE A 399 41.80 29.94 -2.05
N PHE A 400 40.70 30.51 -2.56
CA PHE A 400 40.76 31.61 -3.51
C PHE A 400 41.36 32.88 -2.89
N GLY A 401 41.00 33.20 -1.64
CA GLY A 401 41.55 34.33 -0.90
C GLY A 401 43.05 34.24 -0.68
N ILE A 402 43.56 33.06 -0.31
CA ILE A 402 45.01 32.79 -0.21
C ILE A 402 45.67 32.90 -1.59
N GLY A 403 45.03 32.37 -2.63
CA GLY A 403 45.51 32.51 -4.00
C GLY A 403 45.65 33.95 -4.45
N LEU A 404 44.65 34.79 -4.15
CA LEU A 404 44.68 36.23 -4.43
C LEU A 404 45.82 36.94 -3.68
N TYR A 405 46.02 36.58 -2.40
CA TYR A 405 47.14 37.09 -1.60
C TYR A 405 48.49 36.75 -2.25
N LEU A 406 48.72 35.47 -2.56
CA LEU A 406 49.95 35.00 -3.19
C LEU A 406 50.17 35.66 -4.55
N ALA A 407 49.13 35.76 -5.37
CA ALA A 407 49.22 36.36 -6.70
C ALA A 407 49.64 37.84 -6.65
N ASN A 408 49.12 38.59 -5.68
CA ASN A 408 49.50 39.98 -5.46
C ASN A 408 50.91 40.12 -4.87
N MET A 409 51.27 39.26 -3.92
CA MET A 409 52.62 39.22 -3.34
C MET A 409 53.66 38.93 -4.42
N THR A 410 53.47 37.87 -5.22
CA THR A 410 54.35 37.52 -6.34
C THR A 410 54.46 38.65 -7.35
N ARG A 411 53.35 39.31 -7.71
CA ARG A 411 53.39 40.50 -8.58
C ARG A 411 54.29 41.58 -7.98
N SER A 412 54.12 41.91 -6.70
CA SER A 412 54.89 42.96 -6.05
C SER A 412 56.40 42.64 -5.99
N ILE A 413 56.76 41.38 -5.72
CA ILE A 413 58.17 40.92 -5.66
C ILE A 413 58.82 41.04 -7.04
N ILE A 414 58.14 40.59 -8.11
CA ILE A 414 58.68 40.65 -9.48
C ILE A 414 58.84 42.10 -9.95
N LEU A 415 57.89 42.98 -9.61
CA LEU A 415 58.00 44.41 -9.92
C LEU A 415 59.16 45.08 -9.17
N SER A 416 59.39 44.67 -7.91
CA SER A 416 60.44 45.24 -7.05
C SER A 416 61.85 44.77 -7.42
N ALA A 417 61.99 43.58 -8.02
CA ALA A 417 63.28 43.04 -8.45
C ALA A 417 63.92 43.81 -9.63
N GLY A 418 63.13 44.56 -10.40
CA GLY A 418 63.59 45.42 -11.49
C GLY A 418 64.03 44.67 -12.77
N GLY A 419 63.73 45.24 -13.93
CA GLY A 419 64.17 44.73 -15.24
C GLY A 419 63.31 45.22 -16.42
N ASN A 420 63.86 45.18 -17.65
CA ASN A 420 63.22 45.73 -18.86
C ASN A 420 61.85 45.12 -19.23
N LYS A 421 61.45 43.99 -18.62
CA LYS A 421 60.16 43.32 -18.86
C LYS A 421 59.42 42.92 -17.56
N ALA A 422 59.77 43.50 -16.41
CA ALA A 422 59.22 43.12 -15.11
C ALA A 422 57.67 43.20 -15.04
N ASN A 423 57.06 44.18 -15.71
CA ASN A 423 55.60 44.30 -15.78
C ASN A 423 54.90 43.11 -16.47
N PHE A 424 55.50 42.60 -17.55
CA PHE A 424 54.93 41.50 -18.32
C PHE A 424 55.04 40.18 -17.56
N SER A 425 56.22 39.89 -16.99
CA SER A 425 56.44 38.68 -16.18
C SER A 425 55.58 38.69 -14.91
N ALA A 426 55.45 39.85 -14.24
CA ALA A 426 54.61 39.99 -13.05
C ALA A 426 53.12 39.75 -13.35
N THR A 427 52.64 40.19 -14.51
CA THR A 427 51.24 40.00 -14.93
C THR A 427 50.96 38.54 -15.26
N ILE A 428 51.87 37.87 -15.98
CA ILE A 428 51.75 36.45 -16.29
C ILE A 428 51.79 35.60 -15.01
N ALA A 429 52.74 35.86 -14.11
CA ALA A 429 52.85 35.12 -12.86
C ALA A 429 51.60 35.28 -11.99
N ARG A 430 51.08 36.50 -11.87
CA ARG A 430 49.81 36.77 -11.16
C ARG A 430 48.64 36.05 -11.83
N ALA A 431 48.52 36.12 -13.15
CA ALA A 431 47.45 35.46 -13.89
C ALA A 431 47.50 33.94 -13.70
N ALA A 432 48.69 33.34 -13.76
CA ALA A 432 48.88 31.91 -13.53
C ALA A 432 48.43 31.48 -12.13
N ILE A 433 48.82 32.23 -11.09
CA ILE A 433 48.41 31.93 -9.71
C ILE A 433 46.90 32.08 -9.53
N LEU A 434 46.28 33.11 -10.11
CA LEU A 434 44.83 33.33 -10.01
C LEU A 434 44.01 32.26 -10.73
N VAL A 435 44.46 31.83 -11.92
CA VAL A 435 43.81 30.74 -12.66
C VAL A 435 43.94 29.43 -11.88
N LEU A 436 45.12 29.14 -11.32
CA LEU A 436 45.36 27.96 -10.49
C LEU A 436 44.49 27.96 -9.22
N SER A 437 44.48 29.07 -8.47
CA SER A 437 43.69 29.17 -7.25
C SER A 437 42.19 29.19 -7.51
N GLY A 438 41.76 29.80 -8.63
CA GLY A 438 40.38 29.76 -9.11
C GLY A 438 39.94 28.34 -9.44
N ALA A 439 40.75 27.58 -10.16
CA ALA A 439 40.47 26.18 -10.46
C ALA A 439 40.40 25.31 -9.18
N MET A 440 41.33 25.50 -8.24
CA MET A 440 41.29 24.79 -6.95
C MET A 440 40.05 25.16 -6.12
N ALA A 441 39.65 26.43 -6.11
CA ALA A 441 38.44 26.87 -5.41
C ALA A 441 37.16 26.32 -6.06
N LEU A 442 37.07 26.30 -7.39
CA LEU A 442 35.94 25.70 -8.12
C LEU A 442 35.81 24.20 -7.85
N ARG A 443 36.93 23.49 -7.80
CA ARG A 443 36.97 22.08 -7.38
C ARG A 443 36.50 21.91 -5.94
N GLN A 444 36.90 22.81 -5.03
CA GLN A 444 36.46 22.73 -3.63
C GLN A 444 34.94 22.96 -3.46
N LEU A 445 34.31 23.72 -4.36
CA LEU A 445 32.85 23.89 -4.42
C LEU A 445 32.10 22.63 -4.88
N GLY A 446 32.79 21.60 -5.37
CA GLY A 446 32.19 20.42 -5.97
C GLY A 446 31.55 20.69 -7.34
N VAL A 447 31.91 21.81 -7.99
CA VAL A 447 31.37 22.17 -9.30
C VAL A 447 32.07 21.34 -10.37
N ALA A 448 31.50 20.17 -10.65
CA ALA A 448 31.92 19.27 -11.71
C ALA A 448 33.45 19.10 -11.74
N ASP A 449 33.99 18.56 -10.66
CA ASP A 449 35.43 18.40 -10.44
C ASP A 449 36.16 17.81 -11.65
N ASP A 450 35.53 16.86 -12.33
CA ASP A 450 36.06 16.24 -13.56
C ASP A 450 36.19 17.23 -14.72
N ILE A 451 35.21 18.13 -14.89
CA ILE A 451 35.27 19.19 -15.91
C ILE A 451 36.41 20.15 -15.59
N VAL A 452 36.55 20.58 -14.34
CA VAL A 452 37.61 21.50 -13.92
C VAL A 452 38.99 20.84 -14.07
N ASN A 453 39.14 19.59 -13.62
CA ASN A 453 40.38 18.82 -13.74
C ASN A 453 40.77 18.61 -15.21
N MET A 454 39.81 18.26 -16.07
CA MET A 454 40.03 18.04 -17.49
C MET A 454 40.38 19.35 -18.21
N ALA A 455 39.61 20.43 -17.98
CA ALA A 455 39.87 21.73 -18.58
C ALA A 455 41.24 22.28 -18.19
N PHE A 456 41.63 22.16 -16.91
CA PHE A 456 42.94 22.58 -16.43
C PHE A 456 44.06 21.68 -16.97
N GLY A 457 43.85 20.36 -16.98
CA GLY A 457 44.79 19.40 -17.57
C GLY A 457 45.04 19.66 -19.06
N ILE A 458 43.98 19.94 -19.83
CA ILE A 458 44.08 20.32 -21.24
C ILE A 458 44.79 21.67 -21.40
N MET A 459 44.46 22.67 -20.58
CA MET A 459 45.10 23.98 -20.63
C MET A 459 46.60 23.89 -20.35
N LEU A 460 47.00 23.21 -19.27
CA LEU A 460 48.43 23.00 -18.97
C LEU A 460 49.12 22.12 -20.00
N GLY A 461 48.44 21.10 -20.52
CA GLY A 461 48.94 20.26 -21.61
C GLY A 461 49.20 21.08 -22.87
N ALA A 462 48.26 21.93 -23.29
CA ALA A 462 48.39 22.81 -24.44
C ALA A 462 49.50 23.85 -24.25
N LEU A 463 49.60 24.45 -23.06
CA LEU A 463 50.69 25.37 -22.72
C LEU A 463 52.05 24.65 -22.73
N GLY A 464 52.12 23.42 -22.21
CA GLY A 464 53.32 22.59 -22.24
C GLY A 464 53.76 22.26 -23.67
N VAL A 465 52.83 21.86 -24.53
CA VAL A 465 53.08 21.60 -25.95
C VAL A 465 53.52 22.88 -26.67
N ALA A 466 52.83 24.00 -26.44
CA ALA A 466 53.19 25.28 -27.04
C ALA A 466 54.60 25.74 -26.62
N ALA A 467 54.96 25.57 -25.34
CA ALA A 467 56.29 25.87 -24.84
C ALA A 467 57.37 24.95 -25.44
N ALA A 468 57.09 23.64 -25.52
CA ALA A 468 57.98 22.66 -26.14
C ALA A 468 58.23 22.99 -27.63
N LEU A 469 57.17 23.35 -28.37
CA LEU A 469 57.27 23.75 -29.78
C LEU A 469 58.02 25.08 -29.94
N ALA A 470 57.72 26.10 -29.13
CA ALA A 470 58.39 27.40 -29.18
C ALA A 470 59.89 27.27 -28.89
N PHE A 471 60.27 26.46 -27.91
CA PHE A 471 61.67 26.20 -27.58
C PHE A 471 62.36 25.34 -28.64
N GLY A 472 61.71 24.27 -29.11
CA GLY A 472 62.25 23.37 -30.13
C GLY A 472 62.51 24.07 -31.47
N LEU A 473 61.57 24.89 -31.93
CA LEU A 473 61.72 25.68 -33.17
C LEU A 473 62.64 26.89 -32.99
N GLY A 474 62.64 27.52 -31.81
CA GLY A 474 63.49 28.68 -31.51
C GLY A 474 64.97 28.35 -31.36
N SER A 475 65.29 27.16 -30.83
CA SER A 475 66.67 26.72 -30.58
C SER A 475 67.36 26.09 -31.79
N THR A 476 66.63 25.81 -32.88
CA THR A 476 67.15 25.10 -34.05
C THR A 476 68.40 25.77 -34.65
N LYS A 477 68.44 27.10 -34.71
CA LYS A 477 69.61 27.84 -35.24
C LYS A 477 70.83 27.75 -34.34
N ILE A 478 70.63 27.74 -33.02
CA ILE A 478 71.71 27.66 -32.03
C ILE A 478 72.26 26.23 -31.99
N ALA A 479 71.38 25.24 -31.94
CA ALA A 479 71.76 23.82 -31.99
C ALA A 479 72.44 23.47 -33.32
N GLY A 480 71.91 23.97 -34.45
CA GLY A 480 72.52 23.77 -35.76
C GLY A 480 73.92 24.38 -35.86
N GLY A 481 74.11 25.61 -35.37
CA GLY A 481 75.41 26.28 -35.37
C GLY A 481 76.45 25.58 -34.48
N GLU A 482 76.04 25.00 -33.35
CA GLU A 482 76.95 24.27 -32.47
C GLU A 482 77.32 22.89 -33.05
N VAL A 483 76.37 22.20 -33.69
CA VAL A 483 76.64 20.98 -34.45
C VAL A 483 77.58 21.27 -35.64
N GLU A 484 77.39 22.37 -36.35
CA GLU A 484 78.24 22.78 -37.46
C GLU A 484 79.67 23.13 -37.00
N ARG A 485 79.81 23.83 -35.85
CA ARG A 485 81.12 24.05 -35.21
C ARG A 485 81.80 22.75 -34.81
N PHE A 486 81.05 21.82 -34.20
CA PHE A 486 81.56 20.51 -33.81
C PHE A 486 82.05 19.71 -35.03
N LEU A 487 81.26 19.69 -36.11
CA LEU A 487 81.62 19.03 -37.36
C LEU A 487 82.81 19.69 -38.06
N THR A 488 82.95 21.02 -37.96
CA THR A 488 84.08 21.76 -38.52
C THR A 488 85.37 21.50 -37.72
N GLY A 489 85.28 21.40 -36.40
CA GLY A 489 86.40 21.03 -35.53
C GLY A 489 86.94 19.63 -35.83
N LEU A 490 86.07 18.67 -36.13
CA LEU A 490 86.47 17.33 -36.58
C LEU A 490 87.12 17.32 -37.97
N ARG A 491 86.76 18.25 -38.85
CA ARG A 491 87.35 18.38 -40.20
C ARG A 491 88.70 19.10 -40.22
N SER A 492 89.00 19.92 -39.22
CA SER A 492 90.28 20.64 -39.13
C SER A 492 91.44 19.78 -38.63
N ASP A 493 91.17 18.67 -37.94
CA ASP A 493 92.21 17.72 -37.49
C ASP A 493 92.78 16.83 -38.61
N ASP A 494 92.16 16.82 -39.80
CA ASP A 494 92.57 15.98 -40.94
C ASP A 494 93.49 16.70 -41.96
N ASN A 495 93.88 17.96 -41.69
CA ASN A 495 94.80 18.73 -42.55
C ASN A 495 95.95 19.36 -41.75
N THR A 496 96.80 18.51 -41.16
CA THR A 496 98.20 18.82 -40.91
C THR A 496 99.05 17.74 -41.56
N PRO A 497 100.00 18.08 -42.46
CA PRO A 497 100.79 17.11 -43.21
C PRO A 497 101.71 16.25 -42.34
#